data_AF-A0AAV7PQG1-F1
#
_entry.id   AF-A0AAV7PQG1-F1
#
_cell.length_a   1.000
_cell.length_b   1.000
_cell.length_c   1.000
_cell.angle_alpha   90.00
_cell.angle_beta   90.00
_cell.angle_gamma   90.00
#
_symmetry.space_group_name_H-M   'P 1'
#
loop_
_entity.id
_entity.type
_entity.pdbx_description
1 polymer ?
#
loop_
_entity_poly.entity_id
_entity_poly.type
_entity_poly.pdbx_seq_one_letter_code
_entity_poly.pdbx_strand_id
1 'polypeptide(L)'
;MPVQKRNKTVEPAENKKRGTSVKKSSPQQDSQRLWLKVVLPIITAAFFGLFVLWSSSTSEDFVTEVLAHQSETVQERFFEVPCSEDYDNHKIFAGCTPTKCGRALTDALITNEEAKTIQRLAERGLALGGSNGGASILDLHSGALSMGTHFVNMYRYFGDAIKDIFSEKDFQLYRDIRQRIQLAIAKSFGISSSNLYLTKPTFFSRMNSTAAKTTHDEYWHPHIDKVTYGSFDYTSLLYLSDYARDFGGGRFVFMDEGANKTVEPR
;
A
#
# COMPACT_ATOMS: atom_id res chain seq x y z
N MET A 1 59.35 -49.59 -14.13
CA MET A 1 60.51 -49.34 -13.24
C MET A 1 61.58 -50.38 -13.55
N PRO A 2 62.89 -50.12 -13.35
CA PRO A 2 63.59 -48.86 -13.04
C PRO A 2 63.90 -48.07 -14.36
N VAL A 3 64.60 -46.92 -14.50
CA VAL A 3 65.85 -46.33 -13.93
C VAL A 3 67.10 -47.09 -14.41
N GLN A 4 68.15 -46.55 -15.05
CA GLN A 4 68.59 -45.17 -15.37
C GLN A 4 69.02 -45.14 -16.89
N LYS A 5 70.05 -44.48 -17.48
CA LYS A 5 71.15 -43.58 -17.05
C LYS A 5 71.65 -42.68 -18.22
N ARG A 6 71.51 -41.35 -18.08
CA ARG A 6 72.52 -40.27 -18.32
C ARG A 6 73.59 -40.43 -19.42
N ASN A 7 73.77 -39.39 -20.25
CA ASN A 7 75.09 -38.99 -20.75
C ASN A 7 75.28 -37.45 -20.81
N LYS A 8 76.53 -36.97 -20.83
CA LYS A 8 76.96 -35.55 -20.99
C LYS A 8 77.35 -35.31 -22.49
N THR A 9 77.87 -34.17 -23.02
CA THR A 9 78.98 -33.31 -22.54
C THR A 9 79.15 -32.01 -23.37
N VAL A 10 79.22 -30.84 -22.69
CA VAL A 10 80.05 -29.61 -22.93
C VAL A 10 80.11 -28.93 -24.32
N GLU A 11 79.57 -27.69 -24.39
CA GLU A 11 80.23 -26.36 -24.66
C GLU A 11 81.38 -26.18 -25.72
N PRO A 12 81.74 -24.93 -26.17
CA PRO A 12 81.19 -23.59 -25.85
C PRO A 12 81.00 -22.56 -27.02
N ALA A 13 80.38 -21.43 -26.68
CA ALA A 13 80.60 -20.04 -27.15
C ALA A 13 80.56 -19.60 -28.64
N GLU A 14 79.70 -18.60 -28.93
CA GLU A 14 80.16 -17.34 -29.55
C GLU A 14 79.30 -16.12 -29.08
N ASN A 15 79.71 -14.89 -29.40
CA ASN A 15 79.23 -13.65 -28.77
C ASN A 15 78.68 -12.65 -29.81
N LYS A 16 77.43 -12.19 -29.68
CA LYS A 16 76.87 -11.15 -30.57
C LYS A 16 76.00 -10.12 -29.84
N LYS A 17 76.40 -8.85 -29.91
CA LYS A 17 75.78 -7.74 -29.19
C LYS A 17 74.57 -7.14 -29.93
N ARG A 18 73.48 -6.97 -29.17
CA ARG A 18 72.64 -5.75 -29.08
C ARG A 18 71.92 -5.25 -30.35
N GLY A 19 70.61 -5.50 -30.41
CA GLY A 19 69.65 -4.76 -31.24
C GLY A 19 68.42 -4.34 -30.41
N THR A 20 68.50 -3.24 -29.68
CA THR A 20 67.47 -2.85 -28.69
C THR A 20 66.30 -2.09 -29.34
N SER A 21 65.24 -2.80 -29.74
CA SER A 21 64.00 -2.17 -30.21
C SER A 21 63.02 -1.93 -29.05
N VAL A 22 63.05 -0.71 -28.50
CA VAL A 22 62.13 -0.31 -27.42
C VAL A 22 60.77 0.04 -28.01
N LYS A 23 59.82 -0.90 -27.97
CA LYS A 23 58.41 -0.59 -28.17
C LYS A 23 57.93 0.31 -27.02
N LYS A 24 57.81 1.62 -27.26
CA LYS A 24 57.03 2.51 -26.39
C LYS A 24 55.57 2.04 -26.41
N SER A 25 55.04 1.58 -25.28
CA SER A 25 53.59 1.57 -25.09
C SER A 25 53.08 3.01 -25.15
N SER A 26 51.93 3.24 -25.78
CA SER A 26 51.31 4.56 -25.74
C SER A 26 50.74 4.79 -24.34
N PRO A 27 51.05 5.92 -23.66
CA PRO A 27 50.46 6.22 -22.35
C PRO A 27 48.93 6.33 -22.40
N GLN A 28 48.37 6.57 -23.58
CA GLN A 28 46.93 6.57 -23.86
C GLN A 28 46.29 5.17 -23.74
N GLN A 29 47.07 4.10 -23.93
CA GLN A 29 46.58 2.72 -23.88
C GLN A 29 46.60 2.15 -22.46
N ASP A 30 47.60 2.52 -21.66
CA ASP A 30 47.64 2.18 -20.24
C ASP A 30 46.66 3.02 -19.42
N SER A 31 46.43 4.30 -19.76
CA SER A 31 45.39 5.12 -19.11
C SER A 31 43.97 4.59 -19.38
N GLN A 32 43.67 4.16 -20.61
CA GLN A 32 42.41 3.48 -20.93
C GLN A 32 42.25 2.16 -20.16
N ARG A 33 43.32 1.37 -20.03
CA ARG A 33 43.30 0.12 -19.24
C ARG A 33 43.10 0.38 -17.75
N LEU A 34 43.69 1.43 -17.19
CA LEU A 34 43.50 1.82 -15.80
C LEU A 34 42.07 2.31 -15.55
N TRP A 35 41.52 3.10 -16.48
CA TRP A 35 40.12 3.53 -16.46
C TRP A 35 39.15 2.35 -16.45
N LEU A 36 39.30 1.41 -17.38
CA LEU A 36 38.42 0.25 -17.51
C LEU A 36 38.54 -0.75 -16.36
N LYS A 37 39.74 -0.91 -15.76
CA LYS A 37 39.98 -1.90 -14.70
C LYS A 37 39.83 -1.39 -13.27
N VAL A 38 39.89 -0.08 -13.05
CA VAL A 38 39.91 0.51 -11.70
C VAL A 38 38.84 1.59 -11.56
N VAL A 39 38.85 2.60 -12.43
CA VAL A 39 37.94 3.75 -12.30
C VAL A 39 36.48 3.35 -12.55
N LEU A 40 36.21 2.63 -13.63
CA LEU A 40 34.86 2.20 -13.99
C LEU A 40 34.20 1.30 -12.92
N PRO A 41 34.83 0.22 -12.39
CA PRO A 41 34.20 -0.60 -11.34
C PRO A 41 34.03 0.15 -10.01
N ILE A 42 34.90 1.09 -9.66
CA ILE A 42 34.69 1.96 -8.49
C ILE A 42 33.47 2.87 -8.71
N ILE A 43 33.33 3.45 -9.90
CA ILE A 43 32.17 4.28 -10.26
C ILE A 43 30.87 3.44 -10.24
N THR A 44 30.85 2.24 -10.81
CA THR A 44 29.63 1.39 -10.78
C THR A 44 29.32 0.90 -9.37
N ALA A 45 30.33 0.60 -8.54
CA ALA A 45 30.12 0.26 -7.13
C ALA A 45 29.61 1.46 -6.32
N ALA A 46 30.08 2.68 -6.61
CA ALA A 46 29.59 3.90 -5.97
C ALA A 46 28.15 4.24 -6.40
N PHE A 47 27.82 4.12 -7.69
CA PHE A 47 26.44 4.28 -8.17
C PHE A 47 25.50 3.19 -7.65
N PHE A 48 25.95 1.94 -7.56
CA PHE A 48 25.15 0.86 -6.96
C PHE A 48 24.97 1.06 -5.45
N GLY A 49 26.02 1.49 -4.74
CA GLY A 49 25.94 1.87 -3.32
C GLY A 49 25.01 3.05 -3.08
N LEU A 50 25.05 4.09 -3.91
CA LEU A 50 24.11 5.22 -3.89
C LEU A 50 22.68 4.79 -4.23
N PHE A 51 22.49 3.88 -5.19
CA PHE A 51 21.18 3.35 -5.55
C PHE A 51 20.59 2.49 -4.42
N VAL A 52 21.41 1.66 -3.76
CA VAL A 52 21.00 0.89 -2.58
C VAL A 52 20.71 1.80 -1.39
N LEU A 53 21.56 2.79 -1.10
CA LEU A 53 21.33 3.79 -0.04
C LEU A 53 20.08 4.64 -0.29
N TRP A 54 19.82 5.02 -1.54
CA TRP A 54 18.60 5.72 -1.93
C TRP A 54 17.38 4.81 -1.79
N SER A 55 17.47 3.56 -2.29
CA SER A 55 16.43 2.55 -2.15
C SER A 55 16.08 2.27 -0.67
N SER A 56 17.08 2.15 0.22
CA SER A 56 16.87 2.00 1.67
C SER A 56 16.43 3.29 2.36
N SER A 57 16.73 4.46 1.79
CA SER A 57 16.15 5.73 2.24
C SER A 57 14.71 5.93 1.75
N THR A 58 14.20 5.04 0.88
CA THR A 58 12.81 5.02 0.39
C THR A 58 12.02 3.79 0.86
N SER A 59 12.63 2.87 1.60
CA SER A 59 11.86 1.90 2.39
C SER A 59 11.30 2.60 3.62
N GLU A 60 9.99 2.86 3.62
CA GLU A 60 9.32 3.52 4.75
C GLU A 60 9.39 2.63 6.00
N ASP A 61 10.19 3.04 6.99
CA ASP A 61 10.56 2.28 8.21
C ASP A 61 9.38 1.72 9.05
N PHE A 62 8.14 2.12 8.73
CA PHE A 62 6.93 1.74 9.46
C PHE A 62 6.19 0.51 8.92
N VAL A 63 6.55 -0.03 7.74
CA VAL A 63 5.88 -1.23 7.17
C VAL A 63 6.88 -2.36 6.95
N THR A 64 6.63 -3.50 7.61
CA THR A 64 7.51 -4.68 7.56
C THR A 64 6.95 -5.85 6.74
N GLU A 65 5.64 -5.92 6.52
CA GLU A 65 4.99 -7.01 5.80
C GLU A 65 3.87 -6.47 4.88
N VAL A 66 3.74 -7.05 3.68
CA VAL A 66 2.63 -6.75 2.76
C VAL A 66 1.76 -8.00 2.63
N LEU A 67 0.51 -7.90 3.12
CA LEU A 67 -0.47 -8.99 3.14
C LEU A 67 -1.08 -9.27 1.75
N ALA A 68 -1.15 -8.23 0.92
CA ALA A 68 -1.39 -8.34 -0.51
C ALA A 68 -0.83 -7.11 -1.26
N HIS A 69 -0.25 -7.36 -2.43
CA HIS A 69 0.32 -6.34 -3.31
C HIS A 69 -0.70 -5.87 -4.36
N GLN A 70 -0.65 -4.59 -4.77
CA GLN A 70 -1.56 -4.05 -5.79
C GLN A 70 -1.48 -4.82 -7.14
N SER A 71 -0.36 -5.46 -7.43
CA SER A 71 -0.17 -6.28 -8.64
C SER A 71 -0.90 -7.63 -8.62
N GLU A 72 -1.21 -8.21 -7.46
CA GLU A 72 -1.86 -9.53 -7.37
C GLU A 72 -3.40 -9.42 -7.43
N THR A 73 -4.10 -10.52 -7.70
CA THR A 73 -5.58 -10.55 -7.67
C THR A 73 -6.06 -11.49 -6.56
N VAL A 74 -6.67 -10.95 -5.51
CA VAL A 74 -7.13 -11.72 -4.36
C VAL A 74 -8.61 -12.10 -4.51
N GLN A 75 -8.90 -13.36 -4.84
CA GLN A 75 -10.29 -13.84 -4.89
C GLN A 75 -10.94 -13.84 -3.49
N GLU A 76 -10.29 -14.49 -2.53
CA GLU A 76 -10.65 -14.46 -1.11
C GLU A 76 -9.43 -14.88 -0.30
N ARG A 77 -9.09 -14.12 0.75
CA ARG A 77 -8.01 -14.44 1.70
C ARG A 77 -8.46 -14.07 3.10
N PHE A 78 -8.26 -14.98 4.06
CA PHE A 78 -8.54 -14.72 5.48
C PHE A 78 -7.26 -14.92 6.29
N PHE A 79 -6.85 -13.89 7.02
CA PHE A 79 -5.77 -13.96 7.99
C PHE A 79 -6.38 -14.07 9.38
N GLU A 80 -6.13 -15.17 10.09
CA GLU A 80 -6.51 -15.30 11.49
C GLU A 80 -5.53 -14.48 12.34
N VAL A 81 -6.05 -13.77 13.36
CA VAL A 81 -5.23 -13.00 14.31
C VAL A 81 -5.74 -13.29 15.73
N PRO A 82 -4.88 -13.19 16.78
CA PRO A 82 -5.33 -13.28 18.16
C PRO A 82 -6.48 -12.30 18.44
N CYS A 83 -7.51 -12.74 19.16
CA CYS A 83 -8.48 -11.83 19.76
C CYS A 83 -7.82 -11.03 20.89
N SER A 84 -8.31 -9.82 21.15
CA SER A 84 -7.84 -8.99 22.28
C SER A 84 -8.20 -9.63 23.63
N GLU A 85 -7.44 -9.30 24.68
CA GLU A 85 -7.70 -9.81 26.04
C GLU A 85 -9.09 -9.41 26.58
N ASP A 86 -9.62 -8.27 26.13
CA ASP A 86 -10.93 -7.75 26.50
C ASP A 86 -12.08 -8.29 25.65
N TYR A 87 -11.82 -9.18 24.68
CA TYR A 87 -12.78 -9.64 23.67
C TYR A 87 -14.10 -10.18 24.24
N ASP A 88 -14.04 -10.92 25.34
CA ASP A 88 -15.23 -11.48 25.99
C ASP A 88 -16.19 -10.41 26.55
N ASN A 89 -15.67 -9.22 26.89
CA ASN A 89 -16.50 -8.09 27.34
C ASN A 89 -17.36 -7.50 26.20
N HIS A 90 -16.98 -7.75 24.95
CA HIS A 90 -17.66 -7.21 23.75
C HIS A 90 -18.75 -8.14 23.20
N LYS A 91 -18.97 -9.31 23.81
CA LYS A 91 -20.01 -10.31 23.43
C LYS A 91 -21.44 -9.89 23.83
N ILE A 92 -21.79 -8.64 23.52
CA ILE A 92 -23.04 -7.98 23.90
C ILE A 92 -24.21 -8.41 22.98
N PHE A 93 -23.94 -8.64 21.69
CA PHE A 93 -24.96 -8.93 20.68
C PHE A 93 -24.85 -10.37 20.17
N ALA A 94 -25.73 -11.24 20.69
CA ALA A 94 -25.74 -12.66 20.38
C ALA A 94 -25.81 -12.93 18.86
N GLY A 95 -24.77 -13.56 18.32
CA GLY A 95 -24.68 -13.89 16.89
C GLY A 95 -24.32 -12.73 15.96
N CYS A 96 -23.95 -11.56 16.49
CA CYS A 96 -23.27 -10.48 15.76
C CYS A 96 -21.76 -10.47 16.07
N THR A 97 -21.38 -10.58 17.35
CA THR A 97 -19.97 -10.63 17.75
C THR A 97 -19.25 -11.81 17.09
N PRO A 98 -18.01 -11.67 16.57
CA PRO A 98 -17.36 -12.70 15.77
C PRO A 98 -17.19 -14.07 16.46
N THR A 99 -17.13 -15.12 15.64
CA THR A 99 -16.76 -16.48 16.10
C THR A 99 -15.24 -16.70 16.17
N LYS A 100 -14.48 -15.89 15.43
CA LYS A 100 -13.03 -15.89 15.30
C LYS A 100 -12.54 -14.47 14.99
N CYS A 101 -11.32 -14.12 15.38
CA CYS A 101 -10.71 -12.83 15.05
C CYS A 101 -9.82 -12.96 13.80
N GLY A 102 -9.80 -11.93 12.95
CA GLY A 102 -9.07 -11.99 11.69
C GLY A 102 -9.37 -10.85 10.72
N ARG A 103 -8.78 -10.93 9.54
CA ARG A 103 -8.89 -9.96 8.45
C ARG A 103 -9.27 -10.68 7.17
N ALA A 104 -10.31 -10.20 6.50
CA ALA A 104 -10.75 -10.72 5.20
C ALA A 104 -10.34 -9.75 4.08
N LEU A 105 -9.87 -10.28 2.96
CA LEU A 105 -9.52 -9.51 1.76
C LEU A 105 -10.10 -10.18 0.51
N THR A 106 -10.65 -9.38 -0.40
CA THR A 106 -11.20 -9.83 -1.69
C THR A 106 -11.32 -8.66 -2.67
N ASP A 107 -10.85 -8.87 -3.89
CA ASP A 107 -11.04 -7.99 -5.05
C ASP A 107 -12.34 -8.31 -5.81
N ALA A 108 -13.00 -9.43 -5.47
CA ALA A 108 -14.11 -10.00 -6.23
C ALA A 108 -15.50 -9.45 -5.83
N LEU A 109 -15.54 -8.42 -4.98
CA LEU A 109 -16.76 -7.89 -4.36
C LEU A 109 -17.61 -7.04 -5.32
N ILE A 110 -16.94 -6.24 -6.16
CA ILE A 110 -17.54 -5.30 -7.12
C ILE A 110 -16.78 -5.36 -8.45
N THR A 111 -17.40 -4.96 -9.56
CA THR A 111 -16.71 -4.90 -10.85
C THR A 111 -15.92 -3.60 -11.03
N ASN A 112 -15.03 -3.57 -12.01
CA ASN A 112 -14.28 -2.36 -12.41
C ASN A 112 -15.20 -1.22 -12.87
N GLU A 113 -16.36 -1.53 -13.46
CA GLU A 113 -17.38 -0.56 -13.84
C GLU A 113 -18.11 0.00 -12.61
N GLU A 114 -18.43 -0.86 -11.64
CA GLU A 114 -19.06 -0.45 -10.37
C GLU A 114 -18.14 0.43 -9.54
N ALA A 115 -16.85 0.04 -9.40
CA ALA A 115 -15.83 0.82 -8.72
C ALA A 115 -15.72 2.25 -9.30
N LYS A 116 -15.59 2.37 -10.63
CA LYS A 116 -15.55 3.67 -11.32
C LYS A 116 -16.86 4.45 -11.23
N THR A 117 -18.00 3.78 -11.12
CA THR A 117 -19.31 4.44 -10.97
C THR A 117 -19.49 5.00 -9.56
N ILE A 118 -19.14 4.23 -8.52
CA ILE A 118 -19.23 4.68 -7.13
C ILE A 118 -18.12 5.68 -6.76
N GLN A 119 -16.94 5.60 -7.40
CA GLN A 119 -15.91 6.65 -7.37
C GLN A 119 -16.47 7.98 -7.89
N ARG A 120 -17.09 7.99 -9.09
CA ARG A 120 -17.73 9.19 -9.67
C ARG A 120 -18.94 9.71 -8.90
N LEU A 121 -19.60 8.86 -8.10
CA LEU A 121 -20.60 9.30 -7.12
C LEU A 121 -19.89 10.10 -6.02
N ALA A 122 -18.88 9.52 -5.38
CA ALA A 122 -18.11 10.17 -4.33
C ALA A 122 -17.45 11.47 -4.80
N GLU A 123 -16.85 11.51 -5.99
CA GLU A 123 -16.27 12.70 -6.62
C GLU A 123 -17.29 13.84 -6.78
N ARG A 124 -18.49 13.54 -7.31
CA ARG A 124 -19.57 14.54 -7.45
C ARG A 124 -20.00 15.11 -6.11
N GLY A 125 -20.18 14.27 -5.09
CA GLY A 125 -20.51 14.73 -3.73
C GLY A 125 -19.39 15.56 -3.10
N LEU A 126 -18.14 15.12 -3.27
CA LEU A 126 -16.92 15.80 -2.81
C LEU A 126 -16.46 16.93 -3.76
N ALA A 127 -17.31 17.36 -4.69
CA ALA A 127 -17.15 18.59 -5.47
C ALA A 127 -18.14 19.69 -5.01
N LEU A 128 -19.17 19.34 -4.22
CA LEU A 128 -20.04 20.30 -3.55
C LEU A 128 -19.36 21.00 -2.36
N GLY A 129 -18.28 20.40 -1.84
CA GLY A 129 -17.53 20.86 -0.68
C GLY A 129 -16.16 20.19 -0.58
N GLY A 130 -15.55 20.27 0.59
CA GLY A 130 -14.22 19.74 0.89
C GLY A 130 -13.67 20.31 2.19
N SER A 131 -12.61 19.69 2.72
CA SER A 131 -11.84 20.27 3.83
C SER A 131 -10.82 21.30 3.32
N ASN A 132 -10.44 22.23 4.19
CA ASN A 132 -9.27 23.10 4.03
C ASN A 132 -7.94 22.36 4.36
N GLY A 133 -8.03 21.14 4.90
CA GLY A 133 -6.91 20.21 5.12
C GLY A 133 -6.96 19.00 4.19
N GLY A 134 -6.19 17.96 4.53
CA GLY A 134 -5.95 16.82 3.66
C GLY A 134 -7.14 15.89 3.45
N ALA A 135 -8.09 15.80 4.38
CA ALA A 135 -9.16 14.79 4.35
C ALA A 135 -10.55 15.41 4.12
N SER A 136 -11.24 15.00 3.06
CA SER A 136 -12.64 15.36 2.82
C SER A 136 -13.54 14.14 2.98
N ILE A 137 -14.67 14.29 3.68
CA ILE A 137 -15.61 13.21 4.04
C ILE A 137 -16.99 13.48 3.43
N LEU A 138 -17.66 12.42 2.96
CA LEU A 138 -19.03 12.41 2.43
C LEU A 138 -19.80 11.18 2.95
N ASP A 139 -20.78 11.39 3.81
CA ASP A 139 -21.72 10.38 4.30
C ASP A 139 -23.08 10.56 3.62
N LEU A 140 -23.41 9.68 2.66
CA LEU A 140 -24.70 9.69 1.96
C LEU A 140 -25.90 9.38 2.88
N HIS A 141 -25.69 8.68 4.00
CA HIS A 141 -26.75 8.22 4.88
C HIS A 141 -27.13 9.24 5.95
N SER A 142 -26.15 9.93 6.58
CA SER A 142 -26.44 11.06 7.47
C SER A 142 -26.57 12.39 6.73
N GLY A 143 -26.04 12.49 5.51
CA GLY A 143 -25.91 13.73 4.76
C GLY A 143 -24.70 14.58 5.13
N ALA A 144 -23.79 14.11 5.97
CA ALA A 144 -22.61 14.89 6.38
C ALA A 144 -21.61 15.07 5.22
N LEU A 145 -21.18 16.31 5.00
CA LEU A 145 -20.16 16.70 4.00
C LEU A 145 -19.18 17.69 4.63
N SER A 146 -17.88 17.50 4.39
CA SER A 146 -16.84 18.47 4.79
C SER A 146 -17.05 19.82 4.09
N MET A 147 -16.95 20.91 4.85
CA MET A 147 -17.06 22.29 4.36
C MET A 147 -16.05 23.18 5.09
N GLY A 148 -14.88 23.38 4.48
CA GLY A 148 -13.78 24.14 5.05
C GLY A 148 -13.19 23.49 6.30
N THR A 149 -13.67 23.86 7.49
CA THR A 149 -13.20 23.31 8.78
C THR A 149 -14.34 22.74 9.63
N HIS A 150 -15.51 22.48 9.03
CA HIS A 150 -16.70 21.98 9.71
C HIS A 150 -17.49 21.04 8.80
N PHE A 151 -18.58 20.47 9.33
CA PHE A 151 -19.50 19.62 8.58
C PHE A 151 -20.84 20.31 8.34
N VAL A 152 -21.38 20.15 7.13
CA VAL A 152 -22.76 20.55 6.79
C VAL A 152 -23.60 19.31 6.46
N ASN A 153 -24.92 19.41 6.62
CA ASN A 153 -25.85 18.42 6.10
C ASN A 153 -26.22 18.81 4.65
N MET A 154 -25.68 18.09 3.65
CA MET A 154 -25.83 18.44 2.24
C MET A 154 -27.29 18.48 1.77
N TYR A 155 -28.14 17.57 2.26
CA TYR A 155 -29.57 17.53 1.93
C TYR A 155 -30.33 18.79 2.40
N ARG A 156 -29.91 19.41 3.51
CA ARG A 156 -30.45 20.69 3.99
C ARG A 156 -29.76 21.90 3.37
N TYR A 157 -28.46 21.81 3.07
CA TYR A 157 -27.65 22.94 2.61
C TYR A 157 -27.86 23.24 1.12
N PHE A 158 -27.95 22.21 0.27
CA PHE A 158 -28.17 22.35 -1.17
C PHE A 158 -29.63 22.08 -1.58
N GLY A 159 -30.44 21.50 -0.69
CA GLY A 159 -31.87 21.26 -0.93
C GLY A 159 -32.13 20.42 -2.18
N ASP A 160 -33.03 20.90 -3.04
CA ASP A 160 -33.41 20.22 -4.28
C ASP A 160 -32.26 20.01 -5.26
N ALA A 161 -31.21 20.85 -5.24
CA ALA A 161 -30.07 20.72 -6.15
C ALA A 161 -29.28 19.42 -5.95
N ILE A 162 -29.43 18.72 -4.81
CA ILE A 162 -28.87 17.37 -4.63
C ILE A 162 -29.41 16.37 -5.66
N LYS A 163 -30.62 16.57 -6.18
CA LYS A 163 -31.26 15.69 -7.18
C LYS A 163 -30.56 15.74 -8.54
N ASP A 164 -29.88 16.83 -8.85
CA ASP A 164 -29.04 16.97 -10.05
C ASP A 164 -27.65 16.32 -9.86
N ILE A 165 -27.24 16.10 -8.61
CA ILE A 165 -25.93 15.55 -8.23
C ILE A 165 -25.98 14.04 -8.03
N PHE A 166 -27.06 13.49 -7.44
CA PHE A 166 -27.24 12.05 -7.22
C PHE A 166 -28.59 11.57 -7.77
N SER A 167 -28.54 10.52 -8.60
CA SER A 167 -29.72 9.84 -9.13
C SER A 167 -30.15 8.66 -8.25
N GLU A 168 -31.38 8.17 -8.41
CA GLU A 168 -31.81 6.94 -7.71
C GLU A 168 -30.97 5.70 -8.10
N LYS A 169 -30.33 5.70 -9.28
CA LYS A 169 -29.38 4.65 -9.69
C LYS A 169 -28.09 4.71 -8.88
N ASP A 170 -27.60 5.91 -8.57
CA ASP A 170 -26.43 6.13 -7.71
C ASP A 170 -26.70 5.58 -6.30
N PHE A 171 -27.87 5.91 -5.72
CA PHE A 171 -28.28 5.39 -4.42
C PHE A 171 -28.55 3.87 -4.44
N GLN A 172 -29.11 3.32 -5.51
CA GLN A 172 -29.30 1.87 -5.65
C GLN A 172 -27.96 1.13 -5.66
N LEU A 173 -26.99 1.57 -6.48
CA LEU A 173 -25.65 0.97 -6.51
C LEU A 173 -24.98 1.03 -5.13
N TYR A 174 -25.08 2.16 -4.43
CA TYR A 174 -24.57 2.29 -3.06
C TYR A 174 -25.21 1.28 -2.09
N ARG A 175 -26.54 1.08 -2.16
CA ARG A 175 -27.26 0.08 -1.34
C ARG A 175 -26.82 -1.35 -1.68
N ASP A 176 -26.63 -1.67 -2.95
CA ASP A 176 -26.25 -3.01 -3.42
C ASP A 176 -24.79 -3.37 -3.12
N ILE A 177 -23.87 -2.40 -3.19
CA ILE A 177 -22.49 -2.57 -2.73
C ILE A 177 -22.46 -2.75 -1.21
N ARG A 178 -23.18 -1.93 -0.45
CA ARG A 178 -23.29 -2.05 1.01
C ARG A 178 -23.85 -3.41 1.45
N GLN A 179 -24.85 -3.93 0.75
CA GLN A 179 -25.40 -5.26 1.03
C GLN A 179 -24.41 -6.39 0.69
N ARG A 180 -23.61 -6.25 -0.38
CA ARG A 180 -22.52 -7.19 -0.67
C ARG A 180 -21.42 -7.17 0.39
N ILE A 181 -21.01 -5.99 0.89
CA ILE A 181 -20.08 -5.87 2.02
C ILE A 181 -20.62 -6.64 3.25
N GLN A 182 -21.89 -6.40 3.61
CA GLN A 182 -22.57 -7.06 4.74
C GLN A 182 -22.60 -8.60 4.58
N LEU A 183 -22.83 -9.11 3.36
CA LEU A 183 -22.79 -10.54 3.05
C LEU A 183 -21.37 -11.12 3.07
N ALA A 184 -20.37 -10.37 2.59
CA ALA A 184 -18.98 -10.79 2.59
C ALA A 184 -18.43 -10.93 4.01
N ILE A 185 -18.68 -9.95 4.89
CA ILE A 185 -18.33 -10.04 6.32
C ILE A 185 -18.99 -11.27 6.94
N ALA A 186 -20.30 -11.44 6.75
CA ALA A 186 -21.04 -12.57 7.32
C ALA A 186 -20.46 -13.93 6.90
N LYS A 187 -20.15 -14.09 5.60
CA LYS A 187 -19.47 -15.27 5.06
C LYS A 187 -18.08 -15.48 5.68
N SER A 188 -17.22 -14.46 5.67
CA SER A 188 -15.83 -14.57 6.12
C SER A 188 -15.69 -14.93 7.61
N PHE A 189 -16.63 -14.47 8.44
CA PHE A 189 -16.64 -14.70 9.89
C PHE A 189 -17.65 -15.76 10.38
N GLY A 190 -18.39 -16.41 9.47
CA GLY A 190 -19.31 -17.50 9.80
C GLY A 190 -20.51 -17.07 10.65
N ILE A 191 -20.97 -15.82 10.52
CA ILE A 191 -22.15 -15.29 11.23
C ILE A 191 -23.35 -15.15 10.27
N SER A 192 -24.56 -14.96 10.81
CA SER A 192 -25.72 -14.64 9.98
C SER A 192 -25.71 -13.16 9.58
N SER A 193 -25.89 -12.87 8.29
CA SER A 193 -26.04 -11.50 7.80
C SER A 193 -27.30 -10.79 8.34
N SER A 194 -28.29 -11.54 8.86
CA SER A 194 -29.46 -11.00 9.57
C SER A 194 -29.12 -10.27 10.87
N ASN A 195 -27.97 -10.60 11.47
CA ASN A 195 -27.55 -10.12 12.79
C ASN A 195 -26.53 -8.98 12.69
N LEU A 196 -25.99 -8.74 11.50
CA LEU A 196 -25.02 -7.68 11.23
C LEU A 196 -25.76 -6.42 10.76
N TYR A 197 -25.64 -5.33 11.51
CA TYR A 197 -26.33 -4.07 11.25
C TYR A 197 -25.36 -2.96 10.85
N LEU A 198 -25.82 -2.04 9.99
CA LEU A 198 -25.05 -0.85 9.63
C LEU A 198 -25.10 0.16 10.80
N THR A 199 -23.96 0.42 11.41
CA THR A 199 -23.76 1.49 12.40
C THR A 199 -23.11 2.73 11.77
N LYS A 200 -22.86 3.78 12.55
CA LYS A 200 -22.25 5.05 12.09
C LYS A 200 -20.91 5.28 12.79
N PRO A 201 -19.91 5.89 12.13
CA PRO A 201 -19.99 6.60 10.84
C PRO A 201 -19.84 5.69 9.59
N THR A 202 -20.41 6.12 8.46
CA THR A 202 -20.30 5.44 7.15
C THR A 202 -20.09 6.45 6.04
N PHE A 203 -18.92 6.50 5.41
CA PHE A 203 -18.57 7.60 4.50
C PHE A 203 -17.57 7.20 3.42
N PHE A 204 -17.60 7.94 2.32
CA PHE A 204 -16.46 8.09 1.43
C PHE A 204 -15.49 9.09 2.05
N SER A 205 -14.19 8.83 1.93
CA SER A 205 -13.15 9.81 2.23
C SER A 205 -12.24 10.01 1.02
N ARG A 206 -11.75 11.23 0.84
CA ARG A 206 -10.74 11.61 -0.17
C ARG A 206 -9.59 12.29 0.55
N MET A 207 -8.42 11.67 0.47
CA MET A 207 -7.17 12.21 1.02
C MET A 207 -6.39 12.96 -0.07
N ASN A 208 -5.62 13.96 0.34
CA ASN A 208 -4.63 14.64 -0.48
C ASN A 208 -3.49 15.18 0.41
N SER A 209 -2.42 15.71 -0.19
CA SER A 209 -1.21 16.17 0.51
C SER A 209 -1.32 17.53 1.22
N THR A 210 -2.51 18.13 1.30
CA THR A 210 -2.72 19.38 2.06
C THR A 210 -2.56 19.13 3.56
N ALA A 211 -1.71 19.93 4.22
CA ALA A 211 -1.51 19.83 5.66
C ALA A 211 -2.81 20.08 6.45
N ALA A 212 -3.05 19.26 7.47
CA ALA A 212 -4.21 19.31 8.35
C ALA A 212 -4.57 20.72 8.87
N LYS A 213 -5.86 20.95 9.13
CA LYS A 213 -6.42 22.17 9.73
C LYS A 213 -7.29 21.88 10.95
N THR A 214 -7.77 20.64 11.05
CA THR A 214 -8.64 20.12 12.10
C THR A 214 -8.19 18.71 12.46
N THR A 215 -8.58 18.20 13.63
CA THR A 215 -8.35 16.79 14.01
C THR A 215 -9.02 15.79 13.06
N HIS A 216 -10.03 16.22 12.30
CA HIS A 216 -10.68 15.41 11.26
C HIS A 216 -9.84 15.27 9.97
N ASP A 217 -8.72 15.98 9.85
CA ASP A 217 -7.73 15.78 8.78
C ASP A 217 -6.62 14.77 9.17
N GLU A 218 -6.56 14.33 10.43
CA GLU A 218 -5.37 13.70 11.03
C GLU A 218 -5.40 12.16 11.00
N TYR A 219 -5.48 11.61 9.78
CA TYR A 219 -5.67 10.18 9.49
C TYR A 219 -4.46 9.25 9.75
N TRP A 220 -3.44 9.71 10.48
CA TRP A 220 -2.22 8.95 10.81
C TRP A 220 -2.17 8.45 12.27
N HIS A 221 -3.15 8.79 13.10
CA HIS A 221 -3.16 8.42 14.52
C HIS A 221 -3.58 6.95 14.74
N PRO A 222 -2.78 6.12 15.43
CA PRO A 222 -3.18 4.76 15.81
C PRO A 222 -4.45 4.75 16.67
N HIS A 223 -5.41 3.90 16.32
CA HIS A 223 -6.67 3.75 17.03
C HIS A 223 -7.26 2.34 16.85
N ILE A 224 -8.27 2.01 17.66
CA ILE A 224 -9.07 0.78 17.56
C ILE A 224 -10.52 1.23 17.39
N ASP A 225 -11.17 0.86 16.29
CA ASP A 225 -12.53 1.33 15.98
C ASP A 225 -13.55 0.95 17.06
N LYS A 226 -13.43 -0.24 17.65
CA LYS A 226 -14.27 -0.70 18.76
C LYS A 226 -14.18 0.24 19.97
N VAL A 227 -13.00 0.77 20.27
CA VAL A 227 -12.78 1.73 21.37
C VAL A 227 -13.22 3.14 20.97
N THR A 228 -13.01 3.53 19.70
CA THR A 228 -13.32 4.86 19.18
C THR A 228 -14.84 5.10 19.03
N TYR A 229 -15.58 4.08 18.59
CA TYR A 229 -16.99 4.19 18.21
C TYR A 229 -17.94 3.28 19.04
N GLY A 230 -17.43 2.28 19.77
CA GLY A 230 -18.19 1.36 20.63
C GLY A 230 -19.02 0.31 19.88
N SER A 231 -19.74 0.73 18.84
CA SER A 231 -20.69 -0.09 18.06
C SER A 231 -20.05 -0.93 16.95
N PHE A 232 -18.74 -0.81 16.73
CA PHE A 232 -18.03 -1.46 15.62
C PHE A 232 -17.53 -2.85 16.02
N ASP A 233 -18.33 -3.89 15.78
CA ASP A 233 -17.86 -5.29 15.83
C ASP A 233 -17.04 -5.67 14.57
N TYR A 234 -17.22 -4.92 13.47
CA TYR A 234 -16.51 -5.08 12.20
C TYR A 234 -16.27 -3.72 11.54
N THR A 235 -15.07 -3.53 10.99
CA THR A 235 -14.75 -2.44 10.06
C THR A 235 -14.53 -3.01 8.66
N SER A 236 -14.99 -2.30 7.64
CA SER A 236 -14.79 -2.65 6.23
C SER A 236 -14.32 -1.43 5.47
N LEU A 237 -13.18 -1.56 4.77
CA LEU A 237 -12.67 -0.56 3.86
C LEU A 237 -12.87 -1.06 2.43
N LEU A 238 -13.53 -0.26 1.60
CA LEU A 238 -13.63 -0.46 0.16
C LEU A 238 -12.81 0.64 -0.51
N TYR A 239 -11.69 0.28 -1.10
CA TYR A 239 -10.88 1.21 -1.87
C TYR A 239 -11.50 1.43 -3.25
N LEU A 240 -11.25 2.63 -3.80
CA LEU A 240 -11.77 3.11 -5.09
C LEU A 240 -10.65 3.78 -5.91
N SER A 241 -9.40 3.43 -5.63
CA SER A 241 -8.19 4.00 -6.21
C SER A 241 -7.02 3.04 -5.99
N ASP A 242 -6.20 2.86 -7.02
CA ASP A 242 -5.08 1.92 -7.04
C ASP A 242 -3.82 2.49 -6.38
N TYR A 243 -3.18 1.73 -5.49
CA TYR A 243 -1.87 2.08 -4.95
C TYR A 243 -0.78 2.05 -6.03
N ALA A 244 0.22 2.93 -5.90
CA ALA A 244 1.29 3.17 -6.88
C ALA A 244 0.83 3.57 -8.31
N ARG A 245 -0.47 3.77 -8.52
CA ARG A 245 -1.05 4.26 -9.79
C ARG A 245 -1.78 5.59 -9.61
N ASP A 246 -2.71 5.65 -8.66
CA ASP A 246 -3.49 6.86 -8.37
C ASP A 246 -2.91 7.64 -7.17
N PHE A 247 -2.23 6.95 -6.24
CA PHE A 247 -1.56 7.52 -5.08
C PHE A 247 -0.33 6.71 -4.65
N GLY A 248 0.65 7.35 -4.00
CA GLY A 248 1.97 6.77 -3.69
C GLY A 248 2.44 6.96 -2.24
N GLY A 249 1.51 6.94 -1.29
CA GLY A 249 1.77 7.11 0.15
C GLY A 249 0.49 6.82 0.94
N GLY A 250 0.40 7.25 2.21
CA GLY A 250 -0.86 7.12 2.99
C GLY A 250 -1.34 5.68 3.17
N ARG A 251 -0.40 4.73 3.31
CA ARG A 251 -0.68 3.30 3.51
C ARG A 251 -1.52 3.08 4.77
N PHE A 252 -2.52 2.18 4.67
CA PHE A 252 -3.21 1.67 5.84
C PHE A 252 -2.39 0.55 6.48
N VAL A 253 -2.06 0.67 7.77
CA VAL A 253 -1.15 -0.24 8.47
C VAL A 253 -1.81 -0.83 9.70
N PHE A 254 -1.86 -2.16 9.76
CA PHE A 254 -2.11 -2.91 10.98
C PHE A 254 -0.82 -2.93 11.82
N MET A 255 -0.90 -2.47 13.07
CA MET A 255 0.21 -2.52 14.01
C MET A 255 0.11 -3.80 14.84
N ASP A 256 0.73 -4.89 14.36
CA ASP A 256 0.68 -6.20 15.03
C ASP A 256 1.91 -6.42 15.91
N GLU A 257 1.82 -7.38 16.83
CA GLU A 257 2.98 -7.88 17.55
C GLU A 257 4.01 -8.47 16.56
N GLY A 258 5.26 -8.00 16.66
CA GLY A 258 6.40 -8.47 15.86
C GLY A 258 6.51 -7.88 14.45
N ALA A 259 5.42 -7.45 13.80
CA ALA A 259 5.46 -6.89 12.43
C ALA A 259 4.29 -5.95 12.12
N ASN A 260 4.59 -4.73 11.67
CA ASN A 260 3.59 -3.85 11.05
C ASN A 260 3.25 -4.32 9.64
N LYS A 261 1.95 -4.42 9.32
CA LYS A 261 1.45 -5.06 8.09
C LYS A 261 0.52 -4.15 7.29
N THR A 262 0.71 -4.08 5.98
CA THR A 262 -0.16 -3.32 5.05
C THR A 262 -0.92 -4.24 4.10
N VAL A 263 -2.01 -3.74 3.54
CA VAL A 263 -2.51 -4.16 2.21
C VAL A 263 -2.20 -3.01 1.25
N GLU A 264 -1.85 -3.29 0.00
CA GLU A 264 -1.70 -2.27 -1.06
C GLU A 264 -2.98 -2.22 -1.91
N PRO A 265 -3.78 -1.14 -1.84
CA PRO A 265 -5.07 -1.05 -2.54
C PRO A 265 -5.05 -1.23 -4.06
N ARG A 266 -6.19 -1.72 -4.55
CA ARG A 266 -6.61 -1.93 -5.94
C ARG A 266 -8.09 -1.56 -6.05
#